data_AF-A0A1Q6LDI7-F1
#
_entry.id   AF-A0A1Q6LDI7-F1
#
_cell.length_a   1.000
_cell.length_b   1.000
_cell.length_c   1.000
_cell.angle_alpha   90.00
_cell.angle_beta   90.00
_cell.angle_gamma   90.00
#
_symmetry.space_group_name_H-M   'P 1'
#
loop_
_entity.id
_entity.type
_entity.pdbx_description
1 polymer ?
#
loop_
_entity_poly.entity_id
_entity_poly.type
_entity_poly.pdbx_seq_one_letter_code
_entity_poly.pdbx_strand_id
1 'polypeptide(L)'
;MQQSKKVNVRYITFTAVMAALVFVFTFTFKIPLGTGYTHLGDMMIFLAAWLLGGKKAAPAAGLGACLADLALGYAAWMAPTFIIKFLAVAICCLIAEKAMHRSLLGYGVGAVAGGAFQIGA
;
A
#
# COMPACT_ATOMS: atom_id res chain seq x y z
N MET A 1 -10.44 -33.74 9.00
CA MET A 1 -11.25 -32.62 9.52
C MET A 1 -10.62 -31.31 9.08
N GLN A 2 -11.13 -30.69 8.02
CA GLN A 2 -10.64 -29.39 7.56
C GLN A 2 -11.11 -28.30 8.52
N GLN A 3 -10.17 -27.73 9.29
CA GLN A 3 -10.42 -26.54 10.12
C GLN A 3 -10.86 -25.38 9.21
N SER A 4 -12.15 -25.03 9.24
CA SER A 4 -12.65 -23.85 8.54
C SER A 4 -11.95 -22.61 9.10
N LYS A 5 -11.12 -21.98 8.28
CA LYS A 5 -10.38 -20.76 8.63
C LYS A 5 -11.42 -19.67 8.91
N LYS A 6 -11.68 -19.35 10.18
CA LYS A 6 -12.64 -18.28 10.55
C LYS A 6 -12.28 -16.98 9.82
N VAL A 7 -13.11 -16.60 8.86
CA VAL A 7 -12.98 -15.34 8.15
C VAL A 7 -13.34 -14.22 9.13
N ASN A 8 -12.38 -13.34 9.42
CA ASN A 8 -12.63 -12.19 10.27
C ASN A 8 -13.14 -11.02 9.43
N VAL A 9 -14.46 -10.84 9.43
CA VAL A 9 -15.15 -9.81 8.65
C VAL A 9 -14.60 -8.43 8.94
N ARG A 10 -14.32 -8.09 10.22
CA ARG A 10 -13.76 -6.77 10.58
C ARG A 10 -12.45 -6.49 9.86
N TYR A 11 -11.54 -7.46 9.78
CA TYR A 11 -10.26 -7.26 9.10
C TYR A 11 -10.41 -7.06 7.59
N ILE A 12 -11.35 -7.77 6.95
CA ILE A 12 -11.64 -7.55 5.53
C ILE A 12 -12.20 -6.14 5.33
N THR A 13 -13.15 -5.72 6.16
CA THR A 13 -13.74 -4.38 6.09
C THR A 13 -12.67 -3.29 6.25
N PHE A 14 -11.81 -3.37 7.27
CA PHE A 14 -10.73 -2.39 7.44
C PHE A 14 -9.75 -2.38 6.28
N THR A 15 -9.42 -3.54 5.72
CA THR A 15 -8.54 -3.65 4.54
C THR A 15 -9.18 -2.99 3.32
N ALA A 16 -10.47 -3.24 3.08
CA ALA A 16 -11.22 -2.64 1.99
C ALA A 16 -11.35 -1.12 2.13
N VAL A 17 -11.61 -0.62 3.35
CA VAL A 17 -11.66 0.82 3.62
C VAL A 17 -10.29 1.47 3.38
N MET A 18 -9.19 0.85 3.79
CA MET A 18 -7.85 1.38 3.47
C MET A 18 -7.58 1.38 1.97
N ALA A 19 -7.98 0.33 1.25
CA ALA A 19 -7.86 0.29 -0.21
C ALA A 19 -8.66 1.43 -0.88
N ALA A 20 -9.88 1.70 -0.40
CA ALA A 20 -10.70 2.81 -0.87
C ALA A 20 -10.04 4.17 -0.59
N LEU A 21 -9.42 4.36 0.57
CA LEU A 21 -8.68 5.59 0.88
C LEU A 21 -7.46 5.75 -0.04
N VAL A 22 -6.68 4.69 -0.25
CA VAL A 22 -5.56 4.71 -1.21
C VAL A 22 -6.05 5.10 -2.59
N PHE A 23 -7.15 4.50 -3.07
CA PHE A 23 -7.77 4.85 -4.35
C PHE A 23 -8.15 6.33 -4.42
N VAL A 24 -8.95 6.84 -3.48
CA VAL A 24 -9.45 8.22 -3.49
C VAL A 24 -8.28 9.21 -3.48
N PHE A 25 -7.27 8.98 -2.64
CA PHE A 25 -6.13 9.88 -2.57
C PHE A 25 -5.21 9.80 -3.80
N THR A 26 -5.13 8.65 -4.46
CA THR A 26 -4.36 8.48 -5.70
C THR A 26 -5.08 9.12 -6.89
N PHE A 27 -6.40 8.98 -6.94
CA PHE A 27 -7.25 9.45 -8.03
C PHE A 27 -7.47 10.97 -7.98
N THR A 28 -7.79 11.51 -6.81
CA THR A 28 -8.22 12.91 -6.64
C THR A 28 -7.05 13.88 -6.55
N PHE A 29 -6.01 13.57 -5.77
CA PHE A 29 -4.92 14.51 -5.50
C PHE A 29 -3.71 14.22 -6.38
N LYS A 30 -3.70 14.85 -7.55
CA LYS A 30 -2.55 14.86 -8.47
C LYS A 30 -1.80 16.16 -8.25
N ILE A 31 -0.65 16.08 -7.59
CA ILE A 31 0.22 17.24 -7.43
C ILE A 31 1.25 17.19 -8.56
N PRO A 32 1.16 18.08 -9.57
CA PRO A 32 2.16 18.14 -10.62
C PRO A 32 3.48 18.64 -10.03
N LEU A 33 4.52 17.82 -10.12
CA LEU A 33 5.90 18.22 -9.92
C LEU A 33 6.54 18.37 -11.30
N GLY A 34 7.51 19.27 -11.46
CA GLY A 34 8.02 19.66 -12.78
C GLY A 34 8.46 18.50 -13.69
N THR A 35 8.80 17.33 -13.14
CA THR A 35 9.24 16.13 -13.87
C THR A 35 8.30 14.92 -13.74
N GLY A 36 7.13 15.05 -13.09
CA GLY A 36 6.19 13.94 -12.90
C GLY A 36 5.02 14.27 -11.95
N TYR A 37 4.14 13.31 -11.72
CA TYR A 37 3.06 13.47 -10.73
C TYR A 37 3.41 12.72 -9.45
N THR A 38 3.23 13.34 -8.29
CA THR A 38 3.23 12.61 -7.02
C THR A 38 1.79 12.36 -6.59
N HIS A 39 1.53 11.13 -6.19
CA HIS A 39 0.24 10.71 -5.66
C HIS A 39 0.26 10.82 -4.14
N LEU A 40 -0.70 11.56 -3.56
CA LEU A 40 -0.89 11.51 -2.11
C LEU A 40 -1.34 10.13 -1.61
N GLY A 41 -1.75 9.24 -2.52
CA GLY A 41 -2.02 7.84 -2.24
C GLY A 41 -0.83 7.10 -1.59
N ASP A 42 0.41 7.46 -1.91
CA ASP A 42 1.59 6.81 -1.32
C ASP A 42 1.69 7.02 0.19
N MET A 43 1.22 8.16 0.69
CA MET A 43 1.13 8.39 2.13
C MET A 43 0.10 7.47 2.78
N MET A 44 -1.04 7.26 2.11
CA MET A 44 -2.10 6.38 2.63
C MET A 44 -1.67 4.91 2.65
N ILE A 45 -0.83 4.52 1.69
CA ILE A 45 -0.23 3.19 1.61
C ILE A 45 0.65 2.90 2.85
N PHE A 46 1.52 3.84 3.25
CA PHE A 46 2.35 3.69 4.45
C PHE A 46 1.54 3.86 5.75
N LEU A 47 0.49 4.69 5.75
CA LEU A 47 -0.45 4.76 6.87
C LEU A 47 -1.16 3.40 7.07
N ALA A 48 -1.60 2.75 5.99
CA ALA A 48 -2.18 1.41 6.05
C ALA A 48 -1.18 0.38 6.60
N ALA A 49 0.10 0.50 6.23
CA ALA A 49 1.19 -0.33 6.77
C ALA A 49 1.26 -0.23 8.30
N TRP A 50 1.23 0.99 8.83
CA TRP A 50 1.26 1.24 10.28
C TRP A 50 0.01 0.75 11.01
N LEU A 51 -1.18 1.00 10.45
CA LEU A 51 -2.45 0.67 11.11
C LEU A 51 -2.83 -0.82 11.04
N LEU A 52 -2.60 -1.48 9.89
CA LEU A 52 -3.09 -2.83 9.63
C LEU A 52 -1.99 -3.91 9.66
N GLY A 53 -0.72 -3.52 9.48
CA GLY A 53 0.41 -4.43 9.32
C GLY A 53 0.43 -5.12 7.94
N GLY A 54 1.54 -5.81 7.65
CA GLY A 54 1.89 -6.22 6.27
C GLY A 54 0.88 -7.11 5.57
N LYS A 55 0.30 -8.08 6.29
CA LYS A 55 -0.64 -9.06 5.70
C LYS A 55 -1.93 -8.45 5.14
N LYS A 56 -2.30 -7.27 5.63
CA LYS A 56 -3.55 -6.57 5.27
C LYS A 56 -3.25 -5.29 4.51
N ALA A 57 -2.20 -4.57 4.90
CA ALA A 57 -1.82 -3.33 4.26
C ALA A 57 -1.32 -3.54 2.81
N ALA A 58 -0.53 -4.58 2.55
CA ALA A 58 0.01 -4.83 1.22
C ALA A 58 -1.08 -5.04 0.14
N PRO A 59 -2.10 -5.92 0.34
CA PRO A 59 -3.19 -6.02 -0.61
C PRO A 59 -4.06 -4.76 -0.68
N ALA A 60 -4.27 -4.03 0.43
CA ALA A 60 -4.99 -2.75 0.38
C ALA A 60 -4.28 -1.71 -0.50
N ALA A 61 -2.96 -1.60 -0.37
CA ALA A 61 -2.13 -0.70 -1.14
C ALA A 61 -2.12 -1.03 -2.62
N GLY A 62 -1.85 -2.30 -2.97
CA GLY A 62 -1.84 -2.76 -4.35
C GLY A 62 -3.19 -2.57 -5.02
N LEU A 63 -4.29 -3.00 -4.37
CA LEU A 63 -5.63 -2.90 -4.95
C LEU A 63 -6.08 -1.44 -5.10
N GLY A 64 -5.89 -0.61 -4.08
CA GLY A 64 -6.31 0.80 -4.14
C GLY A 64 -5.60 1.56 -5.26
N ALA A 65 -4.29 1.38 -5.39
CA ALA A 65 -3.50 2.05 -6.42
C ALA A 65 -3.78 1.52 -7.83
N CYS A 66 -3.87 0.20 -8.00
CA CYS A 66 -4.22 -0.43 -9.28
C CYS A 66 -5.60 0.02 -9.79
N LEU A 67 -6.59 0.09 -8.90
CA LEU A 67 -7.92 0.61 -9.26
C LEU A 67 -7.87 2.09 -9.67
N ALA A 68 -7.00 2.88 -9.04
CA ALA A 68 -6.83 4.29 -9.39
C ALA A 68 -6.25 4.43 -10.80
N ASP A 69 -5.23 3.63 -11.15
CA ASP A 69 -4.66 3.63 -12.50
C ASP A 69 -5.67 3.21 -13.56
N LEU A 70 -6.51 2.20 -13.26
CA LEU A 70 -7.63 1.82 -14.13
C LEU A 70 -8.59 3.00 -14.35
N ALA A 71 -9.03 3.64 -13.27
CA ALA A 71 -9.97 4.76 -13.33
C ALA A 71 -9.38 6.00 -14.03
N LEU A 72 -8.06 6.14 -14.01
CA LEU A 72 -7.32 7.20 -14.70
C LEU A 72 -7.06 6.92 -16.18
N GLY A 73 -7.41 5.73 -16.68
CA GLY A 73 -7.19 5.32 -18.06
C GLY A 73 -5.80 4.73 -18.33
N TYR A 74 -5.00 4.50 -17.29
CA TYR A 74 -3.66 3.88 -17.38
C TYR A 74 -3.73 2.37 -17.15
N ALA A 75 -4.63 1.67 -17.86
CA ALA A 75 -4.88 0.25 -17.63
C ALA A 75 -3.61 -0.64 -17.80
N ALA A 76 -2.69 -0.27 -18.67
CA ALA A 76 -1.41 -0.98 -18.85
C ALA A 76 -0.54 -0.96 -17.58
N TRP A 77 -0.69 0.06 -16.73
CA TRP A 77 0.05 0.22 -15.48
C TRP A 77 -0.60 -0.48 -14.29
N MET A 78 -1.83 -0.96 -14.41
CA MET A 78 -2.56 -1.63 -13.32
C MET A 78 -1.79 -2.80 -12.69
N ALA A 79 -1.31 -3.73 -13.52
CA ALA A 79 -0.62 -4.93 -13.04
C ALA A 79 0.76 -4.58 -12.45
N PRO A 80 1.60 -3.77 -13.13
CA PRO A 80 2.83 -3.25 -12.53
C PRO A 80 2.59 -2.53 -11.19
N THR A 81 1.66 -1.58 -11.13
CA THR A 81 1.36 -0.82 -9.92
C THR A 81 0.89 -1.72 -8.79
N PHE A 82 0.03 -2.70 -9.07
CA PHE A 82 -0.40 -3.66 -8.06
C PHE A 82 0.81 -4.36 -7.41
N ILE A 83 1.72 -4.89 -8.22
CA ILE A 83 2.89 -5.64 -7.74
C ILE A 83 3.85 -4.71 -6.98
N ILE A 84 4.18 -3.55 -7.56
CA ILE A 84 5.15 -2.60 -6.99
C ILE A 84 4.64 -2.09 -5.65
N LYS A 85 3.39 -1.61 -5.56
CA LYS A 85 2.83 -1.06 -4.33
C LYS A 85 2.64 -2.15 -3.26
N PHE A 86 2.25 -3.36 -3.67
CA PHE A 86 2.18 -4.51 -2.76
C PHE A 86 3.53 -4.83 -2.14
N LEU A 87 4.58 -4.94 -2.96
CA LEU A 87 5.92 -5.28 -2.51
C LEU A 87 6.55 -4.16 -1.67
N ALA A 88 6.36 -2.90 -2.04
CA ALA A 88 6.86 -1.76 -1.26
C ALA A 88 6.33 -1.78 0.19
N VAL A 89 5.02 -2.04 0.37
CA VAL A 89 4.43 -2.17 1.71
C VAL A 89 4.87 -3.44 2.42
N ALA A 90 5.00 -4.54 1.68
CA ALA A 90 5.49 -5.78 2.25
C ALA A 90 6.91 -5.58 2.83
N ILE A 91 7.81 -4.94 2.09
CA ILE A 91 9.15 -4.57 2.56
C ILE A 91 9.08 -3.67 3.79
N CYS A 92 8.28 -2.60 3.73
CA CYS A 92 8.11 -1.68 4.86
C CYS A 92 7.65 -2.41 6.13
N CYS A 93 6.62 -3.25 6.03
CA CYS A 93 6.09 -4.00 7.16
C CYS A 93 7.06 -5.08 7.64
N LEU A 94 7.81 -5.73 6.74
CA LEU A 94 8.81 -6.73 7.15
C LEU A 94 9.90 -6.09 8.01
N ILE A 95 10.40 -4.93 7.61
CA ILE A 95 11.41 -4.18 8.39
C ILE A 95 10.80 -3.73 9.72
N ALA A 96 9.64 -3.08 9.69
CA ALA A 96 9.01 -2.56 10.89
C ALA A 96 8.65 -3.67 11.89
N GLU A 97 8.07 -4.77 11.43
CA GLU A 97 7.56 -5.85 12.30
C GLU A 97 8.64 -6.84 12.73
N LYS A 98 9.56 -7.23 11.84
CA LYS A 98 10.56 -8.28 12.15
C LYS A 98 11.88 -7.73 12.63
N ALA A 99 12.36 -6.60 12.09
CA ALA A 99 13.68 -6.07 12.42
C ALA A 99 13.62 -5.06 13.57
N MET A 100 12.53 -4.30 13.72
CA MET A 100 12.48 -3.14 14.61
C MET A 100 11.28 -3.12 15.58
N HIS A 101 10.74 -4.30 15.91
CA HIS A 101 9.71 -4.51 16.95
C HIS A 101 8.51 -3.54 16.90
N ARG A 102 8.04 -3.20 15.70
CA ARG A 102 6.91 -2.25 15.46
C ARG A 102 7.10 -0.84 16.04
N SER A 103 8.35 -0.41 16.23
CA SER A 103 8.65 0.98 16.59
C SER A 103 8.30 1.94 15.45
N LEU A 104 7.96 3.19 15.78
CA LEU A 104 7.69 4.24 14.79
C LEU A 104 8.88 4.44 13.84
N LEU A 105 10.11 4.35 14.38
CA LEU A 105 11.34 4.42 13.61
C LEU A 105 11.44 3.25 12.61
N GLY A 106 11.01 2.05 12.99
CA GLY A 106 10.92 0.91 12.09
C GLY A 106 9.99 1.13 10.89
N TYR A 107 8.85 1.78 11.10
CA TYR A 107 7.97 2.18 9.99
C TYR A 107 8.59 3.29 9.13
N GLY A 108 9.32 4.23 9.73
CA GLY A 108 10.08 5.25 8.99
C GLY A 108 11.15 4.64 8.09
N VAL A 109 12.02 3.78 8.64
CA VAL A 109 13.07 3.08 7.88
C VAL A 109 12.45 2.16 6.83
N GLY A 110 11.38 1.44 7.20
CA GLY A 110 10.62 0.60 6.28
C GLY A 110 10.00 1.39 5.12
N ALA A 111 9.47 2.59 5.38
CA ALA A 111 8.89 3.44 4.35
C ALA A 111 9.95 3.97 3.38
N VAL A 112 11.13 4.34 3.89
CA VAL A 112 12.27 4.74 3.04
C VAL A 112 12.73 3.57 2.16
N ALA A 113 12.88 2.38 2.73
CA ALA A 113 13.28 1.19 1.97
C ALA A 113 12.24 0.78 0.92
N GLY A 114 10.95 0.79 1.28
CA GLY A 114 9.84 0.52 0.36
C GLY A 114 9.72 1.58 -0.75
N GLY A 115 9.94 2.85 -0.42
CA GLY A 115 9.99 3.96 -1.38
C GLY A 115 11.17 3.85 -2.34
N ALA A 116 12.36 3.52 -1.84
CA ALA A 116 13.53 3.29 -2.68
C ALA A 116 13.32 2.12 -3.66
N PHE A 117 12.71 1.02 -3.19
CA PHE A 117 12.32 -0.09 -4.06
C PHE A 117 11.34 0.37 -5.15
N GLN A 118 10.34 1.17 -4.79
CA GLN A 118 9.36 1.68 -5.73
C GLN A 118 9.96 2.56 -6.84
N ILE A 119 11.00 3.34 -6.54
CA ILE A 119 11.66 4.19 -7.55
C ILE A 119 12.49 3.35 -8.54
N GLY A 120 13.02 2.21 -8.10
CA GLY A 120 13.85 1.33 -8.92
C GLY A 120 13.11 0.20 -9.65
N ALA A 121 11.81 0.04 -9.41
CA ALA A 121 10.97 -1.01 -9.98
C ALA A 121 10.13 -0.49 -11.16
#